data_AF-A0A8T4ZY72-F1
#
_entry.id   AF-A0A8T4ZY72-F1
#
_cell.length_a   1.000
_cell.length_b   1.000
_cell.length_c   1.000
_cell.angle_alpha   90.00
_cell.angle_beta   90.00
_cell.angle_gamma   90.00
#
_symmetry.space_group_name_H-M   'P 1'
#
loop_
_entity.id
_entity.type
_entity.pdbx_description
1 polymer ?
#
loop_
_entity_poly.entity_id
_entity_poly.type
_entity_poly.pdbx_seq_one_letter_code
_entity_poly.pdbx_strand_id
1 'polypeptide(L)'
;MADSLEFCLHIFSWSPLQEEFGWWGYALPRLQARYSALVSSVVLGVIWAIWHLPLNLMYLTDPQYQVGIAWLSSTVILFVSILFTWIYNNTGGSILATLIFHTMLNLSTYVAFPVFETETGPAFFFSIIVVATIILAIFGAKRMVRDKSRVNTENKIGDNFE
;
A
#
# COMPACT_ATOMS: atom_id res chain seq x y z
N MET A 1 -13.60 -17.64 18.42
CA MET A 1 -14.14 -18.17 17.15
C MET A 1 -14.87 -17.10 16.35
N ALA A 2 -15.53 -16.12 17.01
CA ALA A 2 -16.04 -14.91 16.35
C ALA A 2 -14.93 -14.07 15.69
N ASP A 3 -13.80 -13.87 16.37
CA ASP A 3 -12.73 -12.96 15.91
C ASP A 3 -12.06 -13.39 14.58
N SER A 4 -11.88 -14.70 14.38
CA SER A 4 -11.34 -15.24 13.12
C SER A 4 -12.35 -15.20 11.98
N LEU A 5 -13.65 -15.28 12.30
CA LEU A 5 -14.71 -15.21 11.30
C LEU A 5 -14.90 -13.77 10.83
N GLU A 6 -14.93 -12.80 11.74
CA GLU A 6 -14.98 -11.37 11.42
C GLU A 6 -13.77 -10.93 10.59
N PHE A 7 -12.57 -11.39 10.95
CA PHE A 7 -11.37 -11.14 10.16
C PHE A 7 -11.49 -11.70 8.73
N CYS A 8 -11.97 -12.94 8.58
CA CYS A 8 -12.24 -13.52 7.26
C CYS A 8 -13.31 -12.72 6.50
N LEU A 9 -14.39 -12.27 7.16
CA LEU A 9 -15.43 -11.47 6.52
C LEU A 9 -14.90 -10.11 6.05
N HIS A 10 -13.96 -9.50 6.77
CA HIS A 10 -13.28 -8.29 6.30
C HIS A 10 -12.37 -8.54 5.09
N ILE A 11 -11.60 -9.64 5.08
CA ILE A 11 -10.78 -10.06 3.92
C ILE A 11 -11.65 -10.32 2.69
N PHE A 12 -12.74 -11.07 2.88
CA PHE A 12 -13.64 -11.48 1.81
C PHE A 12 -14.81 -10.53 1.60
N SER A 13 -14.76 -9.33 2.21
CA SER A 13 -15.73 -8.29 1.92
C SER A 13 -15.55 -7.88 0.45
N TRP A 14 -16.67 -7.68 -0.25
CA TRP A 14 -16.69 -7.46 -1.70
C TRP A 14 -15.78 -6.29 -2.14
N SER A 15 -15.55 -5.32 -1.25
CA SER A 15 -14.75 -4.11 -1.49
C SER A 15 -13.26 -4.40 -1.80
N PRO A 16 -12.42 -4.87 -0.85
CA PRO A 16 -11.00 -5.10 -1.11
C PRO A 16 -10.78 -6.16 -2.20
N LEU A 17 -11.57 -7.24 -2.24
CA LEU A 17 -11.41 -8.28 -3.25
C LEU A 17 -11.43 -7.76 -4.70
N GLN A 18 -12.44 -6.97 -5.06
CA GLN A 18 -12.56 -6.45 -6.44
C GLN A 18 -11.40 -5.52 -6.81
N GLU A 19 -11.01 -4.66 -5.88
CA GLU A 19 -9.91 -3.71 -6.07
C GLU A 19 -8.58 -4.45 -6.29
N GLU A 20 -8.31 -5.49 -5.51
CA GLU A 20 -7.06 -6.24 -5.58
C GLU A 20 -6.91 -6.99 -6.92
N PHE A 21 -7.97 -7.63 -7.41
CA PHE A 21 -7.95 -8.30 -8.72
C PHE A 21 -7.80 -7.30 -9.88
N GLY A 22 -8.42 -6.12 -9.79
CA GLY A 22 -8.32 -5.08 -10.81
C GLY A 22 -6.95 -4.40 -10.82
N TRP A 23 -6.58 -3.77 -9.71
CA TRP A 23 -5.38 -2.94 -9.64
C TRP A 23 -4.10 -3.76 -9.66
N TRP A 24 -3.99 -4.77 -8.79
CA TRP A 24 -2.74 -5.52 -8.64
C TRP A 24 -2.74 -6.84 -9.42
N GLY A 25 -3.92 -7.44 -9.62
CA GLY A 25 -4.07 -8.64 -10.45
C GLY A 25 -4.00 -8.35 -11.96
N TYR A 26 -4.54 -7.22 -12.43
CA TYR A 26 -4.62 -6.90 -13.86
C TYR A 26 -3.75 -5.72 -14.29
N ALA A 27 -3.89 -4.55 -13.64
CA ALA A 27 -3.28 -3.31 -14.13
C ALA A 27 -1.77 -3.25 -13.86
N LEU A 28 -1.33 -3.55 -12.62
CA LEU A 28 0.06 -3.44 -12.21
C LEU A 28 1.02 -4.30 -13.06
N PRO A 29 0.76 -5.58 -13.34
CA PRO A 29 1.67 -6.40 -14.15
C PRO A 29 1.83 -5.86 -15.57
N ARG A 30 0.77 -5.30 -16.15
CA ARG A 30 0.78 -4.71 -17.50
C ARG A 30 1.55 -3.40 -17.54
N LEU A 31 1.42 -2.58 -16.50
CA LEU A 31 2.22 -1.36 -16.35
C LEU A 31 3.71 -1.68 -16.18
N GLN A 32 4.04 -2.62 -15.29
CA GLN A 32 5.44 -3.03 -15.05
C GLN A 32 6.09 -3.75 -16.24
N ALA A 33 5.30 -4.30 -17.16
CA ALA A 33 5.82 -4.85 -18.42
C ALA A 33 6.38 -3.75 -19.36
N ARG A 34 5.99 -2.48 -19.15
CA ARG A 34 6.38 -1.34 -20.00
C ARG A 34 7.18 -0.27 -19.26
N TYR A 35 7.00 -0.16 -17.96
CA TYR A 35 7.55 0.91 -17.13
C TYR A 35 8.27 0.37 -15.91
N SER A 36 9.03 1.24 -15.22
CA SER A 36 9.63 0.89 -13.94
C SER A 36 8.57 0.65 -12.87
N ALA A 37 8.97 -0.02 -11.77
CA ALA A 37 8.09 -0.24 -10.62
C ALA A 37 7.53 1.09 -10.10
N LEU A 38 8.36 2.12 -9.89
CA LEU A 38 7.90 3.43 -9.40
C LEU A 38 6.92 4.11 -10.35
N VAL A 39 7.21 4.12 -11.66
CA VAL A 39 6.30 4.76 -12.63
C VAL A 39 4.96 4.02 -12.65
N SER A 40 4.99 2.69 -12.60
CA SER A 40 3.78 1.87 -12.53
C SER A 40 2.98 2.16 -11.26
N SER A 41 3.64 2.28 -10.10
CA SER A 41 3.01 2.64 -8.83
C SER A 41 2.39 4.03 -8.90
N VAL A 42 3.11 5.04 -9.39
CA VAL A 42 2.60 6.42 -9.45
C VAL A 42 1.39 6.51 -10.37
N VAL A 43 1.45 5.93 -11.58
CA VAL A 43 0.31 5.91 -12.51
C VAL A 43 -0.90 5.27 -11.86
N LEU A 44 -0.71 4.10 -11.26
CA LEU A 44 -1.80 3.34 -10.66
C LEU A 44 -2.33 4.02 -9.40
N GLY A 45 -1.46 4.60 -8.57
CA GLY A 45 -1.81 5.39 -7.41
C GLY A 45 -2.62 6.63 -7.75
N VAL A 46 -2.30 7.34 -8.85
CA VAL A 46 -3.09 8.50 -9.30
C VAL A 46 -4.49 8.06 -9.72
N ILE A 47 -4.60 6.99 -10.51
CA ILE A 47 -5.89 6.44 -10.91
C ILE A 47 -6.69 6.01 -9.67
N TRP A 48 -6.03 5.38 -8.71
CA TRP A 48 -6.65 4.90 -7.49
C TRP A 48 -7.08 6.04 -6.56
N ALA A 49 -6.29 7.12 -6.45
CA ALA A 49 -6.67 8.32 -5.71
C ALA A 49 -7.90 9.01 -6.33
N ILE A 50 -7.97 9.06 -7.67
CA ILE A 50 -9.15 9.57 -8.40
C ILE A 50 -10.37 8.70 -8.12
N TRP A 51 -10.21 7.37 -8.13
CA TRP A 51 -11.27 6.42 -7.79
C TRP A 51 -11.84 6.65 -6.38
N HIS A 52 -11.01 7.11 -5.44
CA HIS A 52 -11.41 7.42 -4.07
C HIS A 52 -12.02 8.82 -3.87
N LEU A 53 -11.99 9.69 -4.89
CA LEU A 53 -12.52 11.05 -4.76
C LEU A 53 -13.99 11.10 -4.31
N PRO A 54 -14.93 10.32 -4.86
CA PRO A 54 -16.32 10.38 -4.41
C PRO A 54 -16.46 10.11 -2.91
N LEU A 55 -15.72 9.13 -2.39
CA LEU A 55 -15.71 8.79 -0.96
C LEU A 55 -15.13 9.95 -0.13
N ASN A 56 -13.98 10.51 -0.54
CA ASN A 56 -13.37 11.65 0.14
C ASN A 56 -14.30 12.88 0.15
N LEU A 57 -15.04 13.11 -0.95
CA LEU A 57 -16.00 14.22 -1.06
C LEU A 57 -17.23 14.02 -0.16
N MET A 58 -17.69 12.78 0.04
CA MET A 58 -18.77 12.49 0.98
C MET A 58 -18.38 12.88 2.41
N TYR A 59 -17.15 12.59 2.82
CA TYR A 59 -16.67 12.93 4.16
C TYR A 59 -16.42 14.43 4.36
N LEU A 60 -16.20 15.23 3.30
CA LEU A 60 -16.08 16.70 3.40
C LEU A 60 -17.33 17.40 3.96
N THR A 61 -18.49 16.71 3.98
CA THR A 61 -19.70 17.25 4.59
C THR A 61 -19.69 17.21 6.12
N ASP A 62 -18.76 16.45 6.72
CA ASP A 62 -18.56 16.41 8.16
C ASP A 62 -17.63 17.57 8.59
N PRO A 63 -18.05 18.45 9.54
CA PRO A 63 -17.22 19.55 10.04
C PRO A 63 -15.88 19.11 10.66
N GLN A 64 -15.79 17.87 11.13
CA GLN A 64 -14.55 17.26 11.63
C GLN A 64 -13.55 17.01 10.48
N TYR A 65 -14.05 16.91 9.24
CA TYR A 65 -13.31 16.69 8.02
C TYR A 65 -12.85 18.01 7.41
N GLN A 66 -11.69 18.47 7.83
CA GLN A 66 -11.05 19.63 7.23
C GLN A 66 -10.55 19.27 5.83
N VAL A 67 -10.66 20.22 4.89
CA VAL A 67 -10.16 20.10 3.49
C VAL A 67 -8.74 19.51 3.46
N GLY A 68 -7.89 19.83 4.45
CA GLY A 68 -6.54 19.30 4.59
C GLY A 68 -6.46 17.76 4.73
N ILE A 69 -7.38 17.12 5.45
CA ILE A 69 -7.38 15.65 5.61
C ILE A 69 -7.75 14.98 4.29
N ALA A 70 -8.71 15.50 3.53
CA ALA A 70 -9.07 14.92 2.22
C ALA A 70 -7.90 14.93 1.22
N TRP A 71 -7.13 16.04 1.18
CA TRP A 71 -5.92 16.13 0.37
C TRP A 71 -4.81 15.21 0.88
N LEU A 72 -4.67 15.08 2.20
CA LEU A 72 -3.72 14.16 2.81
C LEU A 72 -4.07 12.70 2.47
N SER A 73 -5.33 12.30 2.57
CA SER A 73 -5.83 10.97 2.17
C SER A 73 -5.47 10.64 0.72
N SER A 74 -5.72 11.58 -0.20
CA SER A 74 -5.40 11.41 -1.62
C SER A 74 -3.90 11.26 -1.86
N THR A 75 -3.09 12.01 -1.10
CA THR A 75 -1.62 11.91 -1.14
C THR A 75 -1.16 10.57 -0.60
N VAL A 76 -1.70 10.12 0.53
CA VAL A 76 -1.36 8.84 1.17
C VAL A 76 -1.65 7.67 0.24
N ILE A 77 -2.77 7.69 -0.50
CA ILE A 77 -3.12 6.67 -1.48
C ILE A 77 -1.99 6.47 -2.52
N LEU A 78 -1.33 7.55 -2.96
CA LEU A 78 -0.17 7.46 -3.86
C LEU A 78 0.99 6.69 -3.21
N PHE A 79 1.31 6.98 -1.95
CA PHE A 79 2.38 6.30 -1.24
C PHE A 79 2.04 4.86 -0.87
N VAL A 80 0.77 4.59 -0.57
CA VAL A 80 0.26 3.23 -0.35
C VAL A 80 0.42 2.39 -1.63
N SER A 81 0.18 2.94 -2.82
CA SER A 81 0.40 2.22 -4.09
C SER A 81 1.84 1.72 -4.26
N ILE A 82 2.82 2.47 -3.73
CA ILE A 82 4.24 2.08 -3.72
C ILE A 82 4.45 0.88 -2.80
N LEU A 83 3.82 0.88 -1.62
CA LEU A 83 3.87 -0.24 -0.68
C LEU A 83 3.25 -1.51 -1.27
N PHE A 84 2.08 -1.39 -1.89
CA PHE A 84 1.44 -2.50 -2.61
C PHE A 84 2.35 -3.07 -3.69
N THR A 85 2.95 -2.20 -4.50
CA THR A 85 3.87 -2.62 -5.55
C THR A 85 5.09 -3.34 -4.98
N TRP A 86 5.66 -2.84 -3.88
CA TRP A 86 6.78 -3.48 -3.21
C TRP A 86 6.39 -4.85 -2.65
N ILE A 87 5.25 -4.99 -1.97
CA ILE A 87 4.76 -6.29 -1.46
C ILE A 87 4.50 -7.26 -2.61
N TYR A 88 3.79 -6.82 -3.64
CA TYR A 88 3.48 -7.62 -4.82
C TYR A 88 4.76 -8.16 -5.48
N ASN A 89 5.75 -7.29 -5.69
CA ASN A 89 7.00 -7.67 -6.33
C ASN A 89 7.85 -8.62 -5.47
N ASN A 90 7.85 -8.45 -4.14
CA ASN A 90 8.62 -9.33 -3.23
C ASN A 90 7.93 -10.68 -2.95
N THR A 91 6.63 -10.79 -3.20
CA THR A 91 5.84 -12.01 -3.00
C THR A 91 5.64 -12.82 -4.29
N GLY A 92 6.31 -12.43 -5.38
CA GLY A 92 6.20 -13.11 -6.67
C GLY A 92 4.85 -12.88 -7.36
N GLY A 93 4.20 -11.75 -7.10
CA GLY A 93 2.91 -11.38 -7.67
C GLY A 93 1.69 -11.93 -6.93
N SER A 94 1.81 -12.15 -5.62
CA SER A 94 0.72 -12.72 -4.80
C SER A 94 -0.39 -11.71 -4.54
N ILE A 95 -1.55 -11.93 -5.15
CA ILE A 95 -2.78 -11.15 -4.90
C ILE A 95 -3.27 -11.38 -3.46
N LEU A 96 -3.05 -12.57 -2.89
CA LEU A 96 -3.43 -12.84 -1.50
C LEU A 96 -2.63 -11.97 -0.52
N ALA A 97 -1.33 -11.77 -0.78
CA ALA A 97 -0.50 -10.93 0.07
C ALA A 97 -0.93 -9.47 0.04
N THR A 98 -1.28 -8.95 -1.14
CA THR A 98 -1.80 -7.60 -1.28
C THR A 98 -3.19 -7.46 -0.66
N LEU A 99 -4.06 -8.47 -0.77
CA LEU A 99 -5.37 -8.50 -0.13
C LEU A 99 -5.30 -8.47 1.40
N ILE A 100 -4.40 -9.25 1.99
CA ILE A 100 -4.15 -9.22 3.44
C ILE A 100 -3.67 -7.82 3.84
N PHE A 101 -2.72 -7.25 3.10
CA PHE A 101 -2.21 -5.91 3.39
C PHE A 101 -3.28 -4.82 3.27
N HIS A 102 -4.13 -4.87 2.24
CA HIS A 102 -5.27 -3.97 2.07
C HIS A 102 -6.21 -4.05 3.27
N THR A 103 -6.57 -5.27 3.67
CA THR A 103 -7.46 -5.49 4.82
C THR A 103 -6.86 -4.92 6.11
N MET A 104 -5.55 -5.13 6.33
CA MET A 104 -4.84 -4.56 7.47
C MET A 104 -4.80 -3.03 7.43
N LEU A 105 -4.62 -2.43 6.25
CA LEU A 105 -4.65 -0.98 6.07
C LEU A 105 -6.04 -0.41 6.39
N ASN A 106 -7.10 -1.04 5.92
CA ASN A 106 -8.48 -0.63 6.22
C ASN A 106 -8.77 -0.75 7.71
N LEU A 107 -8.45 -1.89 8.32
CA LEU A 107 -8.64 -2.08 9.76
C LEU A 107 -7.84 -1.05 10.57
N SER A 108 -6.61 -0.77 10.16
CA SER A 108 -5.78 0.23 10.83
C SER A 108 -6.37 1.64 10.70
N THR A 109 -6.92 1.99 9.53
CA THR A 109 -7.44 3.33 9.21
C THR A 109 -8.81 3.60 9.84
N TYR A 110 -9.66 2.58 9.97
CA TYR A 110 -11.02 2.77 10.47
C TYR A 110 -11.21 2.32 11.92
N VAL A 111 -10.41 1.37 12.41
CA VAL A 111 -10.61 0.76 13.74
C VAL A 111 -9.46 1.06 14.69
N ALA A 112 -8.21 0.76 14.32
CA ALA A 112 -7.08 0.90 15.24
C ALA A 112 -6.67 2.37 15.46
N PHE A 113 -6.65 3.14 14.37
CA PHE A 113 -6.38 4.56 14.35
C PHE A 113 -7.49 5.20 13.51
N PRO A 114 -8.64 5.56 14.11
CA PRO A 114 -9.77 6.13 13.37
C PRO A 114 -9.36 7.48 12.77
N VAL A 115 -8.74 7.46 11.59
CA VAL A 115 -7.94 8.58 11.08
C VAL A 115 -8.81 9.81 10.79
N PHE A 116 -10.10 9.56 10.59
CA PHE A 116 -11.10 10.56 10.27
C PHE A 116 -11.79 11.17 11.48
N GLU A 117 -11.63 10.57 12.66
CA GLU A 117 -12.32 10.97 13.89
C GLU A 117 -11.34 11.48 14.97
N THR A 118 -10.03 11.25 14.79
CA THR A 118 -9.01 11.50 15.82
C THR A 118 -7.95 12.50 15.36
N GLU A 119 -7.44 13.31 16.30
CA GLU A 119 -6.34 14.25 16.04
C GLU A 119 -5.01 13.55 15.70
N THR A 120 -4.87 12.27 16.07
CA THR A 120 -3.71 11.43 15.75
C THR A 120 -3.73 10.91 14.31
N GLY A 121 -4.85 11.04 13.61
CA GLY A 121 -5.02 10.56 12.25
C GLY A 121 -3.97 11.08 11.26
N PRO A 122 -3.77 12.41 11.14
CA PRO A 122 -2.73 12.95 10.27
C PRO A 122 -1.34 12.37 10.53
N ALA A 123 -0.97 12.16 11.80
CA ALA A 123 0.32 11.57 12.16
C ALA A 123 0.47 10.11 11.66
N PHE A 124 -0.59 9.31 11.74
CA PHE A 124 -0.61 7.96 11.17
C PHE A 124 -0.40 7.99 9.66
N PHE A 125 -1.11 8.86 8.94
CA PHE A 125 -0.93 9.06 7.50
C PHE A 125 0.49 9.52 7.12
N PHE A 126 1.07 10.45 7.87
CA PHE A 126 2.46 10.85 7.68
C PHE A 126 3.44 9.68 7.86
N SER A 127 3.19 8.79 8.82
CA SER A 127 4.04 7.61 9.04
C SER A 127 4.07 6.68 7.82
N ILE A 128 2.93 6.50 7.13
CA ILE A 128 2.84 5.69 5.92
C ILE A 128 3.69 6.30 4.79
N ILE A 129 3.62 7.62 4.61
CA ILE A 129 4.43 8.36 3.62
C ILE A 129 5.93 8.17 3.89
N VAL A 130 6.34 8.29 5.15
CA VAL A 130 7.73 8.10 5.56
C VAL A 130 8.19 6.67 5.25
N VAL A 131 7.40 5.66 5.63
CA VAL A 131 7.72 4.24 5.36
C VAL A 131 7.85 3.96 3.87
N ALA A 132 6.92 4.44 3.05
CA ALA A 132 6.96 4.28 1.60
C ALA A 132 8.20 4.94 0.98
N THR A 133 8.56 6.13 1.47
CA THR A 133 9.77 6.86 1.02
C THR A 133 11.05 6.12 1.40
N ILE A 134 11.12 5.58 2.62
CA ILE A 134 12.26 4.77 3.08
C ILE A 134 12.40 3.51 2.23
N ILE A 135 11.30 2.80 1.96
CA ILE A 135 11.29 1.62 1.09
C ILE A 135 11.79 1.98 -0.31
N LEU A 136 11.31 3.10 -0.88
CA LEU A 136 11.76 3.55 -2.19
C LEU A 136 13.26 3.86 -2.21
N ALA A 137 13.78 4.49 -1.15
CA ALA A 137 15.19 4.80 -0.99
C ALA A 137 16.07 3.54 -0.87
N ILE A 138 15.60 2.51 -0.16
CA ILE A 138 16.35 1.26 0.07
C ILE A 138 16.31 0.33 -1.16
N PHE A 139 15.12 0.12 -1.74
CA PHE A 139 14.90 -0.90 -2.78
C PHE A 139 14.95 -0.34 -4.21
N GLY A 140 15.01 0.98 -4.36
CA GLY A 140 15.20 1.68 -5.62
C GLY A 140 13.98 1.67 -6.55
N ALA A 141 13.85 2.73 -7.34
CA ALA A 141 12.68 3.00 -8.19
C ALA A 141 12.45 2.00 -9.33
N LYS A 142 13.48 1.25 -9.77
CA LYS A 142 13.39 0.43 -11.00
C LYS A 142 12.56 -0.83 -10.79
N ARG A 143 12.81 -1.58 -9.71
CA ARG A 143 12.19 -2.90 -9.46
C ARG A 143 11.50 -3.01 -8.11
N MET A 144 11.93 -2.26 -7.08
CA MET A 144 11.39 -2.35 -5.72
C MET A 144 11.34 -3.81 -5.19
N VAL A 145 12.40 -4.59 -5.42
CA VAL A 145 12.54 -5.98 -4.98
C VAL A 145 13.76 -6.10 -4.08
N ARG A 146 13.68 -6.92 -3.03
CA ARG A 146 14.83 -7.30 -2.21
C ARG A 146 15.83 -8.07 -3.06
N ASP A 147 17.01 -7.49 -3.25
CA ASP A 147 18.09 -8.16 -3.97
C ASP A 147 18.67 -9.30 -3.12
N LYS A 148 18.41 -10.55 -3.52
CA LYS A 148 19.00 -11.73 -2.89
C LYS A 148 20.49 -11.90 -3.20
N SER A 149 21.02 -11.20 -4.22
CA SER A 149 22.43 -11.33 -4.61
C SER A 149 23.38 -10.63 -3.63
N ARG A 150 22.95 -9.54 -2.97
CA ARG A 150 23.73 -8.84 -1.95
C ARG A 150 24.00 -9.72 -0.71
N VAL A 151 22.99 -10.43 -0.23
CA VAL A 151 23.10 -11.33 0.94
C VAL A 151 24.03 -12.52 0.66
N ASN A 152 23.95 -13.11 -0.55
CA ASN A 152 24.84 -14.22 -0.92
C ASN A 152 26.29 -13.78 -1.13
N THR A 153 26.54 -12.52 -1.45
CA THR A 153 27.91 -12.00 -1.63
C THR A 153 28.57 -11.74 -0.28
N GLU A 154 27.83 -11.22 0.69
CA GLU A 154 28.32 -11.04 2.07
C GLU A 154 28.62 -12.38 2.75
N ASN A 155 27.75 -13.40 2.59
CA ASN A 155 28.02 -14.74 3.13
C ASN A 155 29.25 -15.40 2.48
N LYS A 156 29.40 -15.28 1.15
CA LYS A 156 30.61 -15.79 0.46
C LYS A 156 31.90 -15.09 0.87
N ILE A 157 31.84 -13.83 1.30
CA ILE A 157 33.01 -13.12 1.80
C ILE A 157 33.34 -13.59 3.22
N GLY A 158 32.33 -13.80 4.08
CA GLY A 158 32.53 -14.35 5.43
C GLY A 158 33.13 -15.76 5.45
N ASP A 159 32.66 -16.64 4.56
CA ASP A 159 33.13 -18.03 4.47
C ASP A 159 34.57 -18.16 3.91
N ASN A 160 35.15 -17.10 3.33
CA ASN A 160 36.52 -17.10 2.79
C ASN A 160 37.59 -16.67 3.82
N PHE A 161 37.19 -16.35 5.05
CA PHE A 161 38.09 -15.94 6.13
C PHE A 161 38.07 -16.88 7.34
N GLU A 162 37.41 -18.03 7.25
CA GLU A 162 37.50 -19.18 8.18
C GLU A 162 38.33 -20.31 7.57
#